data_AF-A0A535LNU1-F1
#
_entry.id   AF-A0A535LNU1-F1
#
_cell.length_a   1.000
_cell.length_b   1.000
_cell.length_c   1.000
_cell.angle_alpha   90.00
_cell.angle_beta   90.00
_cell.angle_gamma   90.00
#
_symmetry.space_group_name_H-M   'P 1'
#
loop_
_entity.id
_entity.type
_entity.pdbx_description
1 polymer ?
#
loop_
_entity_poly.entity_id
_entity_poly.type
_entity_poly.pdbx_seq_one_letter_code
_entity_poly.pdbx_strand_id
1 'polypeptide(L)'
;MAKRTASAKKQARASVRRTQRNRAVRSEVKTKIVKARRTLQETPVAESDRYAVALDAIRALDRAASKGVLHRRNAARRKARLTRQLVKVAGTAVPSAAARKSAAAPAGKKGAAPVAAKAPDKKGKK
;
A
#
# COMPACT_ATOMS: atom_id res chain seq x y z
N MET A 1 9.10 29.33 -12.07
CA MET A 1 9.81 30.08 -11.01
C MET A 1 11.18 29.45 -10.75
N ALA A 2 12.24 30.06 -11.27
CA ALA A 2 13.59 29.53 -11.19
C ALA A 2 14.04 29.44 -9.72
N LYS A 3 14.41 28.24 -9.28
CA LYS A 3 14.98 28.02 -7.96
C LYS A 3 16.31 28.78 -7.86
N ARG A 4 16.36 29.84 -7.04
CA ARG A 4 17.47 30.81 -6.98
C ARG A 4 18.75 30.22 -6.37
N THR A 5 18.63 29.26 -5.45
CA THR A 5 19.79 28.63 -4.77
C THR A 5 20.26 27.34 -5.45
N ALA A 6 21.57 27.05 -5.38
CA ALA A 6 22.19 25.89 -6.02
C ALA A 6 21.59 24.55 -5.51
N SER A 7 21.32 24.46 -4.21
CA SER A 7 20.67 23.30 -3.58
C SER A 7 19.27 23.07 -4.14
N ALA A 8 18.49 24.14 -4.33
CA ALA A 8 17.15 24.07 -4.84
C ALA A 8 17.12 23.61 -6.32
N LYS A 9 18.02 24.12 -7.17
CA LYS A 9 18.19 23.64 -8.56
C LYS A 9 18.54 22.14 -8.60
N LYS A 10 19.46 21.67 -7.74
CA LYS A 10 19.80 20.24 -7.60
C LYS A 10 18.59 19.39 -7.22
N GLN A 11 17.81 19.83 -6.23
CA GLN A 11 16.61 19.11 -5.80
C GLN A 11 15.52 19.06 -6.88
N ALA A 12 15.36 20.11 -7.71
CA ALA A 12 14.45 20.06 -8.86
C ALA A 12 14.85 18.97 -9.85
N ARG A 13 16.13 18.92 -10.25
CA ARG A 13 16.64 17.89 -11.17
C ARG A 13 16.45 16.48 -10.60
N ALA A 14 16.77 16.28 -9.32
CA ALA A 14 16.58 15.00 -8.64
C ALA A 14 15.10 14.60 -8.55
N SER A 15 14.20 15.54 -8.25
CA SER A 15 12.76 15.30 -8.15
C SER A 15 12.15 14.86 -9.48
N VAL A 16 12.53 15.49 -10.61
CA VAL A 16 12.05 15.09 -11.94
C VAL A 16 12.46 13.64 -12.24
N ARG A 17 13.73 13.29 -12.01
CA ARG A 17 14.25 11.92 -12.21
C ARG A 17 13.52 10.88 -11.33
N ARG A 18 13.31 11.19 -10.05
CA ARG A 18 12.57 10.31 -9.13
C ARG A 18 11.10 10.16 -9.55
N THR A 19 10.47 11.26 -9.95
CA THR A 19 9.06 11.28 -10.39
C THR A 19 8.86 10.42 -11.63
N GLN A 20 9.74 10.51 -12.63
CA GLN A 20 9.66 9.68 -13.84
C GLN A 20 9.73 8.18 -13.52
N ARG A 21 10.71 7.75 -12.72
CA ARG A 21 10.83 6.33 -12.30
C ARG A 21 9.63 5.86 -11.48
N ASN A 22 9.19 6.69 -10.52
CA ASN A 22 8.05 6.36 -9.68
C ASN A 22 6.74 6.30 -10.49
N ARG A 23 6.60 7.14 -11.52
CA ARG A 23 5.43 7.13 -12.42
C ARG A 23 5.35 5.80 -13.17
N ALA A 24 6.46 5.34 -13.77
CA ALA A 24 6.51 4.06 -14.47
C ALA A 24 6.09 2.90 -13.56
N VAL A 25 6.76 2.74 -12.41
CA VAL A 25 6.46 1.67 -11.45
C VAL A 25 5.01 1.74 -10.93
N ARG A 26 4.51 2.94 -10.63
CA ARG A 26 3.11 3.11 -10.17
C ARG A 26 2.11 2.75 -11.26
N SER A 27 2.39 3.10 -12.52
CA SER A 27 1.52 2.78 -13.65
C SER A 27 1.47 1.27 -13.91
N GLU A 28 2.62 0.60 -13.94
CA GLU A 28 2.70 -0.86 -14.08
C GLU A 28 1.90 -1.60 -12.99
N VAL A 29 2.09 -1.22 -11.73
CA VAL A 29 1.36 -1.81 -10.61
C VAL A 29 -0.14 -1.54 -10.73
N LYS A 30 -0.55 -0.32 -11.13
CA LYS A 30 -1.97 0.00 -11.34
C LYS A 30 -2.56 -0.89 -12.43
N THR A 31 -1.87 -1.03 -13.57
CA THR A 31 -2.32 -1.87 -14.69
C THR A 31 -2.49 -3.33 -14.26
N LYS A 32 -1.51 -3.91 -13.55
CA LYS A 32 -1.61 -5.29 -13.05
C LYS A 32 -2.78 -5.49 -12.09
N ILE A 33 -3.03 -4.52 -11.20
CA ILE A 33 -4.18 -4.57 -10.28
C ILE A 33 -5.51 -4.47 -11.04
N VAL A 34 -5.60 -3.58 -12.03
CA VAL A 34 -6.82 -3.44 -12.85
C VAL A 34 -7.06 -4.72 -13.64
N LYS A 35 -6.01 -5.29 -14.26
CA LYS A 35 -6.09 -6.59 -14.96
C LYS A 35 -6.60 -7.69 -14.02
N ALA A 36 -5.99 -7.83 -12.84
CA ALA A 36 -6.42 -8.83 -11.86
C ALA A 36 -7.88 -8.64 -11.41
N ARG A 37 -8.35 -7.40 -11.23
CA ARG A 37 -9.75 -7.15 -10.88
C ARG A 37 -10.71 -7.49 -12.01
N ARG A 38 -10.33 -7.17 -13.24
CA ARG A 38 -11.13 -7.44 -14.44
C ARG A 38 -11.25 -8.94 -14.68
N THR A 39 -10.16 -9.70 -14.61
CA THR A 39 -10.17 -11.16 -14.76
C THR A 39 -10.96 -11.89 -13.68
N LEU A 40 -11.13 -11.28 -12.50
CA LEU A 40 -11.98 -11.82 -11.43
C LEU A 40 -13.48 -11.56 -11.66
N GLN A 41 -13.83 -10.58 -12.48
CA GLN A 41 -15.23 -10.24 -12.82
C GLN A 41 -15.68 -10.89 -14.12
N GLU A 42 -14.75 -11.15 -15.04
CA GLU A 42 -15.04 -11.78 -16.33
C GLU A 42 -15.28 -13.30 -16.18
N THR A 43 -16.28 -13.79 -16.91
CA THR A 43 -16.67 -15.20 -17.03
C THR A 43 -16.85 -15.50 -18.52
N PRO A 44 -16.40 -16.66 -19.05
CA PRO A 44 -15.67 -17.73 -18.39
C PRO A 44 -14.15 -17.50 -18.42
N VAL A 45 -13.50 -17.54 -17.27
CA VAL A 45 -12.03 -17.58 -17.14
C VAL A 45 -11.69 -18.74 -16.22
N ALA A 46 -10.75 -19.59 -16.63
CA ALA A 46 -10.28 -20.70 -15.82
C ALA A 46 -9.72 -20.21 -14.47
N GLU A 47 -9.95 -20.96 -13.40
CA GLU A 47 -9.50 -20.58 -12.06
C GLU A 47 -7.98 -20.42 -11.99
N SER A 48 -7.23 -21.30 -12.66
CA SER A 48 -5.77 -21.25 -12.79
C SER A 48 -5.27 -19.89 -13.30
N ASP A 49 -5.91 -19.35 -14.33
CA ASP A 49 -5.52 -18.06 -14.93
C ASP A 49 -5.84 -16.90 -13.98
N ARG A 50 -6.95 -16.98 -13.24
CA ARG A 50 -7.30 -15.98 -12.22
C ARG A 50 -6.26 -15.94 -11.10
N TYR A 51 -5.80 -17.10 -10.64
CA TYR A 51 -4.74 -17.19 -9.62
C TYR A 51 -3.41 -16.65 -10.15
N ALA A 52 -3.01 -17.02 -11.37
CA ALA A 52 -1.75 -16.56 -11.97
C ALA A 52 -1.69 -15.03 -12.08
N VAL A 53 -2.75 -14.40 -12.61
CA VAL A 53 -2.82 -12.94 -12.77
C VAL A 53 -2.82 -12.23 -11.41
N ALA A 54 -3.49 -12.80 -10.40
CA ALA A 54 -3.50 -12.23 -9.07
C ALA A 54 -2.14 -12.34 -8.37
N LEU A 55 -1.44 -13.48 -8.52
CA LEU A 55 -0.08 -13.66 -7.99
C LEU A 55 0.90 -12.65 -8.59
N ASP A 56 0.80 -12.40 -9.90
CA ASP A 56 1.64 -11.40 -10.56
C ASP A 56 1.37 -9.98 -10.08
N ALA A 57 0.11 -9.64 -9.79
CA ALA A 57 -0.23 -8.37 -9.16
C ALA A 57 0.33 -8.25 -7.73
N ILE A 58 0.30 -9.34 -6.95
CA ILE A 58 0.87 -9.39 -5.59
C ILE A 58 2.40 -9.22 -5.63
N ARG A 59 3.09 -9.96 -6.51
CA ARG A 59 4.54 -9.85 -6.73
C ARG A 59 4.94 -8.42 -7.12
N ALA A 60 4.17 -7.78 -8.00
CA ALA A 60 4.43 -6.40 -8.40
C ALA A 60 4.24 -5.40 -7.24
N LEU A 61 3.22 -5.61 -6.39
CA LEU A 61 3.00 -4.80 -5.19
C LEU A 61 4.17 -4.89 -4.21
N ASP A 62 4.72 -6.09 -4.01
CA ASP A 62 5.88 -6.29 -3.13
C ASP A 62 7.14 -5.64 -3.67
N ARG A 63 7.45 -5.86 -4.95
CA ARG A 63 8.59 -5.21 -5.59
C ARG A 63 8.50 -3.70 -5.50
N ALA A 64 7.31 -3.12 -5.64
CA ALA A 64 7.11 -1.68 -5.49
C ALA A 64 7.21 -1.18 -4.04
N ALA A 65 6.89 -2.03 -3.06
CA ALA A 65 7.05 -1.73 -1.64
C ALA A 65 8.54 -1.78 -1.24
N SER A 66 9.27 -2.82 -1.66
CA SER A 66 10.71 -2.94 -1.41
C SER A 66 11.52 -1.81 -2.04
N LYS A 67 11.11 -1.33 -3.23
CA LYS A 67 11.69 -0.15 -3.89
C LYS A 67 11.30 1.19 -3.23
N GLY A 68 10.46 1.18 -2.18
CA GLY A 68 10.00 2.40 -1.49
C GLY A 68 9.04 3.29 -2.30
N VAL A 69 8.57 2.83 -3.46
CA VAL A 69 7.65 3.60 -4.32
C VAL A 69 6.23 3.63 -3.72
N LEU A 70 5.84 2.53 -3.06
CA LEU A 70 4.61 2.38 -2.30
C LEU A 70 4.94 2.10 -0.83
N HIS A 71 4.19 2.73 0.08
CA HIS A 71 4.34 2.43 1.50
C HIS A 71 3.89 1.00 1.83
N ARG A 72 4.59 0.30 2.73
CA ARG A 72 4.32 -1.09 3.14
C ARG A 72 2.85 -1.35 3.50
N ARG A 73 2.23 -0.44 4.26
CA ARG A 73 0.79 -0.53 4.61
C ARG A 73 -0.12 -0.38 3.39
N ASN A 74 0.25 0.45 2.41
CA ASN A 74 -0.55 0.62 1.19
C ASN A 74 -0.48 -0.66 0.33
N ALA A 75 0.70 -1.26 0.21
CA ALA A 75 0.87 -2.53 -0.47
C ALA A 75 0.07 -3.65 0.23
N ALA A 76 0.20 -3.77 1.56
CA ALA A 76 -0.55 -4.74 2.36
C ALA A 76 -2.08 -4.59 2.21
N ARG A 77 -2.62 -3.37 2.26
CA ARG A 77 -4.05 -3.13 2.03
C ARG A 77 -4.51 -3.55 0.64
N ARG A 78 -3.69 -3.30 -0.40
CA ARG A 78 -4.03 -3.68 -1.78
C ARG A 78 -4.00 -5.19 -1.97
N LYS A 79 -2.99 -5.87 -1.40
CA LYS A 79 -2.94 -7.34 -1.37
C LYS A 79 -4.16 -7.94 -0.69
N ALA A 80 -4.48 -7.48 0.52
CA ALA A 80 -5.63 -7.98 1.28
C ALA A 80 -6.95 -7.83 0.53
N ARG A 81 -7.12 -6.76 -0.28
CA ARG A 81 -8.30 -6.59 -1.11
C ARG A 81 -8.37 -7.61 -2.26
N LEU A 82 -7.25 -7.85 -2.95
CA LEU A 82 -7.19 -8.83 -4.03
C LEU A 82 -7.43 -10.26 -3.53
N THR A 83 -6.82 -10.64 -2.41
CA THR A 83 -7.00 -11.98 -1.83
C THR A 83 -8.44 -12.21 -1.37
N ARG A 84 -9.08 -11.20 -0.76
CA ARG A 84 -10.51 -11.28 -0.39
C ARG A 84 -11.42 -11.47 -1.61
N GLN A 85 -11.11 -10.81 -2.73
CA GLN A 85 -11.87 -10.97 -3.96
C GLN A 85 -11.71 -12.38 -4.54
N LEU A 86 -10.48 -12.91 -4.56
CA LEU A 86 -10.23 -14.30 -4.96
C LEU A 86 -11.01 -15.31 -4.12
N VAL A 87 -10.97 -15.19 -2.80
CA VAL A 87 -11.70 -16.10 -1.89
C VAL A 87 -13.21 -16.02 -2.11
N LYS A 88 -13.74 -14.84 -2.42
CA LYS A 88 -15.17 -14.67 -2.74
C LYS A 88 -15.55 -15.34 -4.06
N VAL A 89 -14.70 -15.24 -5.07
CA VAL A 89 -14.95 -15.83 -6.41
C VAL A 89 -14.78 -17.35 -6.39
N ALA A 90 -13.78 -17.85 -5.66
CA ALA A 90 -13.48 -19.28 -5.54
C ALA A 90 -14.48 -20.05 -4.65
N GLY A 91 -15.57 -19.41 -4.20
CA GLY A 91 -16.63 -20.10 -3.45
C GLY A 91 -16.10 -20.88 -2.24
N THR A 92 -15.70 -20.17 -1.18
CA THR A 92 -15.60 -20.73 0.19
C THR A 92 -14.72 -21.98 0.39
N ALA A 93 -13.50 -21.77 0.87
CA ALA A 93 -12.86 -22.66 1.84
C ALA A 93 -12.69 -21.89 3.15
N VAL A 94 -13.65 -22.03 4.05
CA VAL A 94 -13.60 -21.43 5.39
C VAL A 94 -12.73 -22.35 6.26
N PRO A 95 -11.56 -21.93 6.77
CA PRO A 95 -11.00 -22.61 7.93
C PRO A 95 -11.91 -22.30 9.12
N SER A 96 -12.55 -23.36 9.62
CA SER A 96 -13.34 -23.38 10.85
C SER A 96 -12.72 -22.52 11.96
N ALA A 97 -13.59 -21.80 12.68
CA ALA A 97 -13.26 -20.84 13.73
C ALA A 97 -12.61 -21.44 15.00
N ALA A 98 -12.07 -22.66 14.97
CA ALA A 98 -11.61 -23.38 16.15
C ALA A 98 -10.13 -23.13 16.56
N ALA A 99 -9.27 -22.54 15.72
CA ALA A 99 -7.82 -22.51 15.97
C ALA A 99 -7.23 -21.15 16.42
N ARG A 100 -8.05 -20.16 16.83
CA ARG A 100 -7.55 -18.84 17.28
C ARG A 100 -7.28 -18.73 18.78
N LYS A 101 -7.30 -19.85 19.53
CA LYS A 101 -7.05 -19.86 20.98
C LYS A 101 -5.79 -20.64 21.36
N SER A 102 -4.63 -20.30 20.81
CA SER A 102 -3.33 -20.60 21.43
C SER A 102 -2.17 -20.10 20.56
N ALA A 103 -1.75 -18.84 20.75
CA ALA A 103 -0.34 -18.46 20.79
C ALA A 103 -0.18 -16.94 20.92
N ALA A 104 0.56 -16.57 21.97
CA ALA A 104 1.29 -15.33 22.18
C ALA A 104 0.48 -14.07 22.55
N ALA A 105 0.48 -13.79 23.87
CA ALA A 105 0.64 -12.44 24.38
C ALA A 105 1.85 -11.75 23.72
N PRO A 106 1.81 -10.43 23.56
CA PRO A 106 2.63 -9.66 24.48
C PRO A 106 1.88 -8.48 25.12
N ALA A 107 2.30 -8.24 26.35
CA ALA A 107 2.03 -7.12 27.21
C ALA A 107 2.04 -5.75 26.49
N GLY A 108 1.24 -4.82 27.03
CA GLY A 108 1.50 -3.39 26.87
C GLY A 108 0.27 -2.54 26.54
N LYS A 109 -0.69 -2.46 27.47
CA LYS A 109 -1.49 -1.23 27.59
C LYS A 109 -0.52 -0.08 27.91
N LYS A 110 -0.33 0.86 26.99
CA LYS A 110 0.03 2.24 27.34
C LYS A 110 -1.08 3.14 26.80
N GLY A 111 -1.79 3.78 27.73
CA GLY A 111 -2.97 4.58 27.48
C GLY A 111 -2.72 5.71 26.49
N ALA A 112 -3.73 5.96 25.67
CA ALA A 112 -3.91 7.26 25.06
C ALA A 112 -4.49 8.19 26.15
N ALA A 113 -3.63 8.98 26.79
CA ALA A 113 -4.06 10.22 27.43
C ALA A 113 -4.11 11.32 26.34
N PRO A 114 -5.15 12.17 26.32
CA PRO A 114 -5.28 13.22 25.31
C PRO A 114 -4.34 14.37 25.69
N VAL A 115 -3.37 14.69 24.83
CA VAL A 115 -2.55 15.89 25.05
C VAL A 115 -3.38 17.10 24.65
N ALA A 116 -3.77 17.83 25.71
CA ALA A 116 -4.51 19.07 25.69
C ALA A 116 -3.86 20.15 24.81
N ALA A 117 -4.73 20.99 24.27
CA ALA A 117 -4.42 22.25 23.63
C ALA A 117 -3.48 23.10 24.49
N LYS A 118 -2.40 23.62 23.89
CA LYS A 118 -1.68 24.78 24.41
C LYS A 118 -1.81 25.91 23.41
N ALA A 119 -2.57 26.93 23.80
CA ALA A 119 -2.70 28.20 23.09
C ALA A 119 -1.32 28.88 22.97
N PRO A 120 -1.08 29.70 21.92
CA PRO A 120 0.12 30.51 21.83
C PRO A 120 -0.02 31.77 22.69
N ASP A 121 0.77 31.85 23.76
CA ASP A 121 0.94 33.08 24.54
C ASP A 121 1.58 34.17 23.68
N LYS A 122 0.80 35.23 23.42
CA LYS A 122 1.33 36.51 22.97
C LYS A 122 2.13 37.13 24.12
N LYS A 123 3.45 37.19 24.00
CA LYS A 123 4.24 38.29 24.58
C LYS A 123 5.32 38.71 23.61
N GLY A 124 5.09 39.85 22.96
CA GLY A 124 6.18 40.63 22.41
C GLY A 124 7.10 41.11 23.53
N LYS A 125 8.37 41.29 23.20
CA LYS A 125 9.24 42.31 23.76
C LYS A 125 10.50 42.46 22.91
N LYS A 126 10.61 43.67 22.36
CA LYS A 126 11.79 44.39 21.84
C LYS A 126 12.41 43.89 20.54
#